data_AF-A0AAN8LKI0-F1
#
_entry.id   AF-A0AAN8LKI0-F1
#
_cell.length_a   1.000
_cell.length_b   1.000
_cell.length_c   1.000
_cell.angle_alpha   90.00
_cell.angle_beta   90.00
_cell.angle_gamma   90.00
#
_symmetry.space_group_name_H-M   'P 1'
#
loop_
_entity.id
_entity.type
_entity.pdbx_description
1 polymer ?
#
loop_
_entity_poly.entity_id
_entity_poly.type
_entity_poly.pdbx_seq_one_letter_code
_entity_poly.pdbx_strand_id
1 'polypeptide(L)'
;MSERLDDTEPYFIGIFCFEGGIKIIALGFAFHKGSYLRNGWNVMDFVVVLTGILATVGSDFDLRTLRAVRVLRPLKLVSGIPSLQVVLKSIMKAMVPLLQIGLLLFFAILMFAIIGVEFYMGKFHTTCFNLDTGERAAAFPCGTEAPARMCPNGTECTEYWIGPNYGITNFDNILFAVLTVFQCITMEGWVDILYNANDASGNTWNWLYFIPLIIIGSFFMLNLVLGVLSG
;
A
#
# COMPACT_ATOMS: atom_id res chain seq x y z
N MET A 1 -10.39 19.66 -25.02
CA MET A 1 -8.97 19.65 -24.61
C MET A 1 -8.39 18.24 -24.65
N SER A 2 -9.13 17.22 -24.20
CA SER A 2 -8.79 15.79 -24.34
C SER A 2 -8.55 15.33 -25.78
N GLU A 3 -9.42 15.68 -26.74
CA GLU A 3 -9.28 15.22 -28.14
C GLU A 3 -7.97 15.67 -28.81
N ARG A 4 -7.50 16.90 -28.53
CA ARG A 4 -6.23 17.40 -29.11
C ARG A 4 -5.00 16.70 -28.52
N LEU A 5 -5.10 16.16 -27.31
CA LEU A 5 -4.03 15.40 -26.66
C LEU A 5 -3.92 13.99 -27.26
N ASP A 6 -5.06 13.36 -27.58
CA ASP A 6 -5.11 12.05 -28.22
C ASP A 6 -4.56 12.09 -29.65
N ASP A 7 -4.81 13.17 -30.40
CA ASP A 7 -4.28 13.35 -31.76
C ASP A 7 -2.75 13.56 -31.80
N THR A 8 -2.16 14.09 -30.73
CA THR A 8 -0.70 14.36 -30.67
C THR A 8 0.09 13.13 -30.19
N GLU A 9 -0.58 12.21 -29.52
CA GLU A 9 -0.02 10.99 -28.95
C GLU A 9 0.73 10.06 -29.94
N PRO A 10 0.19 9.74 -31.14
CA PRO A 10 0.91 8.90 -32.10
C PRO A 10 2.21 9.54 -32.60
N TYR A 11 2.29 10.87 -32.68
CA TYR A 11 3.52 11.57 -33.08
C TYR A 11 4.62 11.39 -32.04
N PHE A 12 4.30 11.51 -30.75
CA PHE A 12 5.26 11.26 -29.67
C PHE A 12 5.75 9.81 -29.67
N ILE A 13 4.85 8.84 -29.87
CA ILE A 13 5.21 7.42 -29.97
C ILE A 13 6.14 7.17 -31.17
N GLY A 14 5.85 7.78 -32.32
CA GLY A 14 6.68 7.67 -33.52
C GLY A 14 8.12 8.16 -33.29
N ILE A 15 8.29 9.33 -32.66
CA ILE A 15 9.62 9.87 -32.32
C ILE A 15 10.36 8.93 -31.37
N PHE A 16 9.67 8.38 -30.36
CA PHE A 16 10.28 7.48 -29.38
C PHE A 16 10.63 6.11 -29.97
N CYS A 17 9.82 5.60 -30.88
CA CYS A 17 10.13 4.38 -31.63
C CYS A 17 11.37 4.57 -32.50
N PHE A 18 11.51 5.73 -33.13
CA PHE A 18 12.68 6.06 -33.94
C PHE A 18 13.95 6.19 -33.09
N GLU A 19 13.88 6.93 -31.98
CA GLU A 19 14.99 7.05 -31.02
C GLU A 19 15.41 5.66 -30.46
N GLY A 20 14.44 4.84 -30.04
CA GLY A 20 14.68 3.49 -29.53
C GLY A 20 15.29 2.57 -30.58
N GLY A 21 14.79 2.62 -31.81
CA GLY A 21 15.34 1.88 -32.95
C GLY A 21 16.80 2.24 -33.25
N ILE A 22 17.13 3.53 -33.26
CA ILE A 22 18.53 3.99 -33.45
C ILE A 22 19.42 3.46 -32.32
N LYS A 23 18.99 3.57 -31.06
CA LYS A 23 19.77 3.09 -29.91
C LYS A 23 19.99 1.56 -29.95
N ILE A 24 18.99 0.80 -30.37
CA ILE A 24 19.08 -0.67 -30.51
C ILE A 24 20.10 -1.06 -31.59
N ILE A 25 20.08 -0.37 -32.75
CA ILE A 25 21.01 -0.64 -33.85
C ILE A 25 22.45 -0.27 -33.45
N ALA A 26 22.64 0.88 -32.78
CA ALA A 26 23.96 1.38 -32.41
C ALA A 26 24.63 0.59 -31.26
N LEU A 27 23.86 0.17 -30.25
CA LEU A 27 24.38 -0.48 -29.04
C LEU A 27 24.30 -2.02 -29.11
N GLY A 28 23.54 -2.56 -30.06
CA GLY A 28 23.17 -3.97 -30.12
C GLY A 28 22.12 -4.35 -29.08
N PHE A 29 21.31 -5.36 -29.39
CA PHE A 29 20.11 -5.68 -28.62
C PHE A 29 20.40 -6.23 -27.20
N ALA A 30 21.12 -7.36 -27.09
CA ALA A 30 21.25 -8.08 -25.80
C ALA A 30 22.61 -8.72 -25.48
N PHE A 31 23.38 -9.17 -26.47
CA PHE A 31 24.51 -10.09 -26.21
C PHE A 31 25.86 -9.43 -25.86
N HIS A 32 26.02 -8.12 -26.05
CA HIS A 32 27.28 -7.42 -25.74
C HIS A 32 27.24 -6.71 -24.38
N LYS A 33 28.41 -6.52 -23.74
CA LYS A 33 28.53 -5.88 -22.42
C LYS A 33 28.04 -4.42 -22.37
N GLY A 34 27.85 -3.77 -23.52
CA GLY A 34 27.27 -2.43 -23.67
C GLY A 34 25.89 -2.42 -24.35
N SER A 35 25.21 -3.56 -24.44
CA SER A 35 23.93 -3.68 -25.15
C SER A 35 22.80 -2.87 -24.52
N TYR A 36 21.87 -2.46 -25.37
CA TYR A 36 20.75 -1.57 -25.05
C TYR A 36 19.98 -2.01 -23.79
N LEU A 37 19.66 -3.30 -23.67
CA LEU A 37 18.87 -3.85 -22.56
C LEU A 37 19.63 -3.99 -21.22
N ARG A 38 20.94 -3.78 -21.18
CA ARG A 38 21.72 -3.87 -19.93
C ARG A 38 21.71 -2.57 -19.14
N ASN A 39 21.34 -1.45 -19.77
CA ASN A 39 21.16 -0.16 -19.12
C ASN A 39 19.70 -0.03 -18.65
N GLY A 40 19.47 0.07 -17.34
CA GLY A 40 18.13 0.17 -16.75
C GLY A 40 17.30 1.36 -17.28
N TRP A 41 17.94 2.47 -17.66
CA TRP A 41 17.25 3.62 -18.24
C TRP A 41 16.75 3.35 -19.67
N ASN A 42 17.51 2.60 -20.46
CA ASN A 42 17.12 2.18 -21.80
C ASN A 42 16.01 1.12 -21.75
N VAL A 43 15.99 0.25 -20.73
CA VAL A 43 14.91 -0.71 -20.51
C VAL A 43 13.60 0.01 -20.20
N MET A 44 13.64 1.09 -19.40
CA MET A 44 12.48 1.94 -19.15
C MET A 44 11.96 2.59 -20.45
N ASP A 45 12.86 3.18 -21.25
CA ASP A 45 12.52 3.75 -22.56
C ASP A 45 11.87 2.70 -23.48
N PHE A 46 12.39 1.48 -23.50
CA PHE A 46 11.87 0.37 -24.30
C PHE A 46 10.46 -0.04 -23.88
N VAL A 47 10.18 -0.14 -22.58
CA VAL A 47 8.84 -0.46 -22.05
C VAL A 47 7.82 0.60 -22.44
N VAL A 48 8.19 1.88 -22.38
CA VAL A 48 7.32 2.99 -22.81
C VAL A 48 7.00 2.93 -24.30
N VAL A 49 7.99 2.60 -25.14
CA VAL A 49 7.80 2.43 -26.60
C VAL A 49 6.93 1.21 -26.90
N LEU A 50 7.22 0.06 -26.29
CA LEU A 50 6.50 -1.20 -26.49
C LEU A 50 5.01 -1.07 -26.13
N THR A 51 4.73 -0.45 -24.98
CA THR A 51 3.35 -0.24 -24.50
C THR A 51 2.61 0.82 -25.33
N GLY A 52 3.33 1.81 -25.88
CA GLY A 52 2.78 2.78 -26.84
C GLY A 52 2.36 2.12 -28.16
N ILE A 53 3.19 1.21 -28.71
CA ILE A 53 2.88 0.47 -29.94
C ILE A 53 1.73 -0.53 -29.72
N LEU A 54 1.72 -1.24 -28.59
CA LEU A 54 0.62 -2.15 -28.24
C LEU A 54 -0.72 -1.42 -28.14
N ALA A 55 -0.72 -0.17 -27.67
CA ALA A 55 -1.92 0.66 -27.58
C ALA A 55 -2.42 1.17 -28.95
N THR A 56 -1.55 1.29 -29.97
CA THR A 56 -1.94 1.75 -31.32
C THR A 56 -2.29 0.61 -32.27
N VAL A 57 -1.68 -0.57 -32.09
CA VAL A 57 -1.89 -1.74 -32.97
C VAL A 57 -3.23 -2.43 -32.70
N GLY A 58 -3.79 -2.28 -31.50
CA GLY A 58 -5.18 -2.66 -31.20
C GLY A 58 -5.46 -4.16 -31.34
N SER A 59 -5.49 -4.88 -30.23
CA SER A 59 -6.15 -6.18 -30.18
C SER A 59 -6.74 -6.33 -28.79
N ASP A 60 -8.06 -6.58 -28.73
CA ASP A 60 -8.91 -7.27 -27.72
C ASP A 60 -8.59 -7.23 -26.20
N PHE A 61 -7.54 -6.54 -25.77
CA PHE A 61 -7.13 -6.37 -24.39
C PHE A 61 -7.78 -5.11 -23.82
N ASP A 62 -8.29 -5.24 -22.60
CA ASP A 62 -8.97 -4.18 -21.87
C ASP A 62 -8.17 -2.88 -21.87
N LEU A 63 -8.61 -1.91 -22.69
CA LEU A 63 -7.93 -0.65 -22.99
C LEU A 63 -7.69 0.20 -21.72
N ARG A 64 -8.33 -0.12 -20.60
CA ARG A 64 -8.10 0.52 -19.29
C ARG A 64 -6.68 0.31 -18.76
N THR A 65 -6.12 -0.89 -18.86
CA THR A 65 -4.77 -1.18 -18.32
C THR A 65 -3.68 -0.51 -19.15
N LEU A 66 -3.80 -0.52 -20.48
CA LEU A 66 -2.87 0.15 -21.41
C LEU A 66 -2.90 1.68 -21.27
N ARG A 67 -4.04 2.27 -20.89
CA ARG A 67 -4.14 3.71 -20.57
C ARG A 67 -3.40 4.06 -19.28
N ALA A 68 -3.45 3.22 -18.24
CA ALA A 68 -2.73 3.45 -16.99
C ALA A 68 -1.20 3.50 -17.21
N VAL A 69 -0.67 2.66 -18.10
CA VAL A 69 0.77 2.60 -18.41
C VAL A 69 1.32 3.92 -18.99
N ARG A 70 0.47 4.76 -19.59
CA ARG A 70 0.86 6.10 -20.08
C ARG A 70 1.38 7.01 -18.94
N VAL A 71 1.04 6.72 -17.68
CA VAL A 71 1.58 7.40 -16.49
C VAL A 71 3.09 7.24 -16.33
N LEU A 72 3.71 6.25 -16.99
CA LEU A 72 5.16 6.04 -16.96
C LEU A 72 5.91 6.98 -17.91
N ARG A 73 5.26 7.61 -18.89
CA ARG A 73 5.92 8.48 -19.88
C ARG A 73 6.67 9.67 -19.29
N PRO A 74 6.16 10.37 -18.25
CA PRO A 74 6.92 11.41 -17.57
C PRO A 74 8.26 10.92 -16.99
N LEU A 75 8.40 9.63 -16.67
CA LEU A 75 9.66 9.06 -16.20
C LEU A 75 10.75 9.10 -17.27
N LYS A 76 10.41 9.23 -18.55
CA LYS A 76 11.39 9.44 -19.62
C LYS A 76 12.16 10.77 -19.45
N LEU A 77 11.59 11.76 -18.78
CA LEU A 77 12.33 12.98 -18.43
C LEU A 77 13.56 12.67 -17.57
N VAL A 78 13.46 11.63 -16.74
CA VAL A 78 14.58 11.14 -15.93
C VAL A 78 15.64 10.47 -16.80
N SER A 79 15.25 9.63 -17.77
CA SER A 79 16.22 8.98 -18.67
C SER A 79 16.88 10.00 -19.62
N GLY A 80 16.20 11.11 -19.94
CA GLY A 80 16.74 12.18 -20.77
C GLY A 80 17.66 13.17 -20.04
N ILE A 81 17.47 13.41 -18.74
CA ILE A 81 18.21 14.43 -17.98
C ILE A 81 19.23 13.75 -17.04
N PRO A 82 20.55 13.82 -17.33
CA PRO A 82 21.57 13.11 -16.54
C PRO A 82 21.61 13.56 -15.07
N SER A 83 21.28 14.82 -14.78
CA SER A 83 21.22 15.33 -13.40
C SER A 83 20.16 14.61 -12.55
N LEU A 84 18.99 14.27 -13.12
CA LEU A 84 17.93 13.54 -12.41
C LEU A 84 18.32 12.08 -12.14
N GLN A 85 19.07 11.46 -13.06
CA GLN A 85 19.57 10.10 -12.89
C GLN A 85 20.51 9.99 -11.70
N VAL A 86 21.37 10.99 -11.49
CA VAL A 86 22.28 11.05 -10.33
C VAL A 86 21.47 11.12 -9.04
N VAL A 87 20.45 11.98 -8.98
CA VAL A 87 19.59 12.12 -7.80
C VAL A 87 18.88 10.80 -7.45
N LEU A 88 18.24 10.14 -8.41
CA LEU A 88 17.56 8.87 -8.14
C LEU A 88 18.52 7.74 -7.79
N LYS A 89 19.70 7.70 -8.40
CA LYS A 89 20.74 6.72 -8.04
C LYS A 89 21.20 6.93 -6.59
N SER A 90 21.30 8.17 -6.14
CA SER A 90 21.59 8.49 -4.74
C SER A 90 20.45 8.02 -3.80
N ILE A 91 19.19 8.26 -4.17
CA ILE A 91 18.02 7.76 -3.40
C ILE A 91 18.03 6.24 -3.30
N MET A 92 18.26 5.53 -4.40
CA MET A 92 18.35 4.07 -4.38
C MET A 92 19.50 3.56 -3.51
N LYS A 93 20.64 4.25 -3.51
CA LYS A 93 21.78 3.90 -2.64
C LYS A 93 21.44 4.12 -1.15
N ALA A 94 20.70 5.17 -0.82
CA ALA A 94 20.23 5.45 0.53
C ALA A 94 19.15 4.46 1.00
N MET A 95 18.40 3.83 0.08
CA MET A 95 17.37 2.84 0.42
C MET A 95 17.93 1.50 0.92
N VAL A 96 19.09 1.08 0.41
CA VAL A 96 19.72 -0.20 0.78
C VAL A 96 19.92 -0.38 2.29
N PRO A 97 20.53 0.57 3.03
CA PRO A 97 20.67 0.44 4.48
C PRO A 97 19.33 0.43 5.22
N LEU A 98 18.32 1.15 4.71
CA LEU A 98 16.98 1.18 5.31
C LEU A 98 16.25 -0.17 5.21
N LEU A 99 16.56 -0.98 4.21
CA LEU A 99 15.95 -2.29 4.02
C LEU A 99 16.20 -3.21 5.23
N GLN A 100 17.37 -3.11 5.88
CA GLN A 100 17.68 -3.92 7.06
C GLN A 100 16.78 -3.57 8.25
N ILE A 101 16.58 -2.27 8.51
CA ILE A 101 15.67 -1.78 9.55
C ILE A 101 14.22 -2.13 9.18
N GLY A 102 13.85 -1.95 7.92
CA GLY A 102 12.52 -2.30 7.40
C GLY A 102 12.20 -3.79 7.53
N LEU A 103 13.17 -4.67 7.32
CA LEU A 103 13.00 -6.12 7.49
C LEU A 103 12.75 -6.48 8.97
N LEU A 104 13.51 -5.88 9.89
CA LEU A 104 13.29 -6.06 11.33
C LEU A 104 11.91 -5.57 11.76
N LEU A 105 11.48 -4.41 11.25
CA LEU A 105 10.14 -3.88 11.48
C LEU A 105 9.05 -4.82 10.93
N PHE A 106 9.25 -5.39 9.74
CA PHE A 106 8.31 -6.34 9.15
C PHE A 106 8.12 -7.59 10.02
N PHE A 107 9.20 -8.15 10.58
CA PHE A 107 9.10 -9.26 11.52
C PHE A 107 8.38 -8.88 12.82
N ALA A 108 8.63 -7.68 13.34
CA ALA A 108 7.89 -7.17 14.50
C ALA A 108 6.39 -7.03 14.20
N ILE A 109 6.03 -6.49 13.04
CA ILE A 109 4.62 -6.40 12.59
C ILE A 109 3.99 -7.78 12.52
N LEU A 110 4.66 -8.76 11.91
CA LEU A 110 4.14 -10.14 11.82
C LEU A 110 3.91 -10.77 13.20
N MET A 111 4.83 -10.57 14.13
CA MET A 111 4.70 -11.08 15.51
C MET A 111 3.45 -10.50 16.17
N PHE A 112 3.28 -9.18 16.15
CA PHE A 112 2.08 -8.54 16.71
C PHE A 112 0.80 -8.92 15.98
N ALA A 113 0.85 -9.07 14.65
CA ALA A 113 -0.30 -9.49 13.87
C ALA A 113 -0.78 -10.90 14.24
N ILE A 114 0.13 -11.87 14.44
CA ILE A 114 -0.22 -13.21 14.90
C ILE A 114 -0.86 -13.17 16.29
N ILE A 115 -0.26 -12.43 17.23
CA ILE A 115 -0.82 -12.25 18.59
C ILE A 115 -2.22 -11.60 18.51
N GLY A 116 -2.38 -10.59 17.64
CA GLY A 116 -3.64 -9.88 17.44
C GLY A 116 -4.73 -10.77 16.86
N VAL A 117 -4.41 -11.65 15.91
CA VAL A 117 -5.35 -12.64 15.37
C VAL A 117 -5.85 -13.55 16.49
N GLU A 118 -4.95 -14.12 17.30
CA GLU A 118 -5.34 -15.01 18.40
C GLU A 118 -6.27 -14.34 19.43
N PHE A 119 -6.12 -13.02 19.67
CA PHE A 119 -6.93 -12.30 20.65
C PHE A 119 -8.23 -11.73 20.09
N TYR A 120 -8.24 -11.28 18.84
CA TYR A 120 -9.30 -10.44 18.29
C TYR A 120 -10.04 -11.06 17.09
N MET A 121 -9.76 -12.32 16.74
CA MET A 121 -10.46 -13.03 15.67
C MET A 121 -11.98 -12.99 15.87
N GLY A 122 -12.72 -12.53 14.86
CA GLY A 122 -14.17 -12.44 14.83
C GLY A 122 -14.78 -11.35 15.71
N LYS A 123 -14.00 -10.68 16.57
CA LYS A 123 -14.53 -9.73 17.57
C LYS A 123 -14.98 -8.39 16.97
N PHE A 124 -14.52 -8.07 15.75
CA PHE A 124 -14.81 -6.80 15.10
C PHE A 124 -16.10 -6.83 14.25
N HIS A 125 -16.81 -7.96 14.23
CA HIS A 125 -18.02 -8.16 13.41
C HIS A 125 -19.34 -7.98 14.17
N THR A 126 -19.28 -7.77 15.49
CA THR A 126 -20.47 -7.54 16.33
C THR A 126 -20.80 -6.05 16.39
N THR A 127 -22.06 -5.65 16.18
CA THR A 127 -22.52 -4.28 16.46
C THR A 127 -23.96 -4.26 16.96
N CYS A 128 -24.43 -3.11 17.45
CA CYS A 128 -25.77 -2.95 17.97
C CYS A 128 -26.78 -2.72 16.83
N PHE A 129 -27.82 -3.54 16.77
CA PHE A 129 -28.96 -3.40 15.87
C PHE A 129 -30.23 -3.11 16.64
N ASN A 130 -31.12 -2.29 16.08
CA ASN A 130 -32.43 -2.04 16.69
C ASN A 130 -33.33 -3.27 16.57
N LEU A 131 -34.00 -3.63 17.67
CA LEU A 131 -34.94 -4.77 17.69
C LEU A 131 -36.16 -4.54 16.78
N ASP A 132 -36.60 -3.29 16.63
CA ASP A 132 -37.83 -2.95 15.90
C ASP A 132 -37.61 -2.81 14.38
N THR A 133 -36.47 -2.24 13.96
CA THR A 133 -36.20 -1.93 12.54
C THR A 133 -35.18 -2.85 11.89
N GLY A 134 -34.37 -3.57 12.68
CA GLY A 134 -33.24 -4.35 12.16
C GLY A 134 -32.13 -3.49 11.55
N GLU A 135 -32.17 -2.17 11.73
CA GLU A 135 -31.14 -1.25 11.24
C GLU A 135 -29.99 -1.10 12.25
N ARG A 136 -28.78 -0.84 11.73
CA ARG A 136 -27.60 -0.58 12.56
C ARG A 136 -27.80 0.67 13.40
N ALA A 137 -27.72 0.54 14.72
CA ALA A 137 -27.86 1.64 15.67
C ALA A 137 -26.50 2.29 16.00
N ALA A 138 -25.40 1.55 15.84
CA ALA A 138 -24.05 1.99 16.19
C ALA A 138 -23.05 1.69 15.06
N ALA A 139 -21.97 2.48 15.03
CA ALA A 139 -20.82 2.29 14.13
C ALA A 139 -19.56 1.79 14.86
N PHE A 140 -19.74 1.32 16.10
CA PHE A 140 -18.69 0.74 16.94
C PHE A 140 -19.03 -0.73 17.25
N PRO A 141 -18.02 -1.57 17.53
CA PRO A 141 -18.27 -2.95 17.91
C PRO A 141 -18.89 -3.05 19.31
N CYS A 142 -19.60 -4.13 19.58
CA CYS A 142 -20.19 -4.39 20.90
C CYS A 142 -19.76 -5.73 21.46
N GLY A 143 -19.86 -5.89 22.78
CA GLY A 143 -19.70 -7.18 23.45
C GLY A 143 -20.92 -7.55 24.28
N THR A 144 -21.06 -8.84 24.54
CA THR A 144 -22.20 -9.42 25.29
C THR A 144 -22.00 -9.42 26.80
N GLU A 145 -20.76 -9.32 27.27
CA GLU A 145 -20.40 -9.42 28.69
C GLU A 145 -19.55 -8.22 29.13
N ALA A 146 -19.69 -7.81 30.40
CA ALA A 146 -18.81 -6.80 30.99
C ALA A 146 -17.39 -7.38 31.08
N PRO A 147 -16.32 -6.65 30.67
CA PRO A 147 -16.21 -5.20 30.58
C PRO A 147 -16.34 -4.61 29.17
N ALA A 148 -16.84 -5.37 28.19
CA ALA A 148 -17.10 -4.88 26.85
C ALA A 148 -18.28 -3.90 26.81
N ARG A 149 -18.38 -3.12 25.74
CA ARG A 149 -19.43 -2.12 25.60
C ARG A 149 -20.75 -2.80 25.24
N MET A 150 -21.70 -2.73 26.17
CA MET A 150 -23.05 -3.24 25.96
C MET A 150 -23.90 -2.24 25.17
N CYS A 151 -24.82 -2.80 24.39
CA CYS A 151 -25.77 -2.02 23.61
C CYS A 151 -26.83 -1.36 24.51
N PRO A 152 -27.33 -0.16 24.17
CA PRO A 152 -28.40 0.50 24.91
C PRO A 152 -29.74 -0.28 24.82
N ASN A 153 -30.65 -0.01 25.75
CA ASN A 153 -31.98 -0.65 25.79
C ASN A 153 -32.72 -0.49 24.44
N GLY A 154 -33.28 -1.58 23.93
CA GLY A 154 -33.96 -1.63 22.62
C GLY A 154 -33.05 -2.03 21.45
N THR A 155 -31.76 -2.27 21.70
CA THR A 155 -30.81 -2.76 20.71
C THR A 155 -30.13 -4.06 21.15
N GLU A 156 -29.83 -4.94 20.20
CA GLU A 156 -29.17 -6.23 20.42
C GLU A 156 -27.83 -6.28 19.69
N CYS A 157 -26.83 -6.89 20.34
CA CYS A 157 -25.49 -7.07 19.78
C CYS A 157 -25.47 -8.30 18.87
N THR A 158 -25.29 -8.13 17.56
CA THR A 158 -25.29 -9.24 16.58
C THR A 158 -24.15 -9.12 15.57
N GLU A 159 -23.75 -10.25 14.96
CA GLU A 159 -22.57 -10.39 14.08
C GLU A 159 -22.80 -9.99 12.60
N TYR A 160 -23.89 -9.27 12.28
CA TYR A 160 -24.23 -8.93 10.89
C TYR A 160 -23.40 -7.76 10.31
N TRP A 161 -22.37 -7.29 11.01
CA TRP A 161 -21.58 -6.14 10.58
C TRP A 161 -20.28 -6.56 9.89
N ILE A 162 -20.01 -5.95 8.73
CA ILE A 162 -18.74 -6.14 7.99
C ILE A 162 -17.49 -5.69 8.78
N GLY A 163 -17.67 -4.92 9.85
CA GLY A 163 -16.60 -4.37 10.68
C GLY A 163 -16.26 -2.91 10.39
N PRO A 164 -15.36 -2.30 11.20
CA PRO A 164 -15.01 -0.90 11.05
C PRO A 164 -14.26 -0.64 9.74
N ASN A 165 -14.32 0.61 9.26
CA ASN A 165 -13.68 1.05 8.00
C ASN A 165 -13.98 0.14 6.81
N TYR A 166 -15.27 -0.19 6.60
CA TYR A 166 -15.73 -1.10 5.54
C TYR A 166 -15.13 -2.52 5.61
N GLY A 167 -14.80 -2.99 6.81
CA GLY A 167 -14.23 -4.31 7.05
C GLY A 167 -12.73 -4.41 6.77
N ILE A 168 -12.02 -3.28 6.61
CA ILE A 168 -10.55 -3.29 6.40
C ILE A 168 -9.80 -3.46 7.72
N THR A 169 -10.27 -2.82 8.79
CA THR A 169 -9.64 -2.89 10.12
C THR A 169 -10.23 -4.06 10.91
N ASN A 170 -9.62 -5.23 10.79
CA ASN A 170 -10.00 -6.45 11.49
C ASN A 170 -8.77 -7.35 11.76
N PHE A 171 -8.98 -8.40 12.56
CA PHE A 171 -7.96 -9.38 12.93
C PHE A 171 -8.35 -10.81 12.53
N ASP A 172 -9.20 -10.99 11.51
CA ASP A 172 -9.72 -12.32 11.14
C ASP A 172 -8.75 -13.12 10.29
N ASN A 173 -7.89 -12.42 9.55
CA ASN A 173 -6.86 -13.01 8.71
C ASN A 173 -5.52 -12.30 8.94
N ILE A 174 -4.43 -13.04 8.77
CA ILE A 174 -3.08 -12.51 8.95
C ILE A 174 -2.80 -11.27 8.09
N LEU A 175 -3.33 -11.20 6.87
CA LEU A 175 -3.12 -10.06 5.97
C LEU A 175 -3.79 -8.78 6.49
N PHE A 176 -5.05 -8.87 6.94
CA PHE A 176 -5.76 -7.73 7.53
C PHE A 176 -5.19 -7.34 8.90
N ALA A 177 -4.76 -8.33 9.70
CA ALA A 177 -4.07 -8.07 10.95
C ALA A 177 -2.75 -7.33 10.72
N VAL A 178 -1.95 -7.71 9.71
CA VAL A 178 -0.72 -7.01 9.34
C VAL A 178 -1.00 -5.57 8.91
N LEU A 179 -2.05 -5.33 8.12
CA LEU A 179 -2.45 -3.98 7.72
C LEU A 179 -2.90 -3.13 8.93
N THR A 180 -3.71 -3.70 9.81
CA THR A 180 -4.19 -3.02 11.03
C THR A 180 -3.04 -2.70 11.99
N VAL A 181 -2.09 -3.64 12.17
CA VAL A 181 -0.88 -3.43 12.98
C VAL A 181 0.04 -2.38 12.35
N PHE A 182 0.20 -2.41 11.03
CA PHE A 182 0.96 -1.38 10.31
C PHE A 182 0.36 0.01 10.52
N GLN A 183 -0.97 0.15 10.38
CA GLN A 183 -1.68 1.40 10.68
C GLN A 183 -1.38 1.87 12.11
N CYS A 184 -1.47 0.98 13.11
CA CYS A 184 -1.12 1.30 14.49
C CYS A 184 0.31 1.82 14.66
N ILE A 185 1.30 1.16 14.05
CA ILE A 185 2.72 1.55 14.16
C ILE A 185 2.99 2.92 13.53
N THR A 186 2.28 3.27 12.46
CA THR A 186 2.38 4.60 11.84
C THR A 186 1.78 5.72 12.70
N MET A 187 1.21 5.39 13.86
CA MET A 187 0.53 6.31 14.78
C MET A 187 -0.69 7.03 14.18
N GLU A 188 -1.25 6.47 13.11
CA GLU A 188 -2.45 7.00 12.45
C GLU A 188 -3.64 6.10 12.81
N GLY A 189 -4.73 6.68 13.33
CA GLY A 189 -5.95 5.92 13.67
C GLY A 189 -5.83 4.84 14.75
N TRP A 190 -4.67 4.68 15.41
CA TRP A 190 -4.43 3.59 16.36
C TRP A 190 -5.33 3.64 17.60
N VAL A 191 -5.73 4.84 18.03
CA VAL A 191 -6.63 5.05 19.17
C VAL A 191 -8.03 4.52 18.84
N ASP A 192 -8.49 4.70 17.60
CA ASP A 192 -9.78 4.18 17.15
C ASP A 192 -9.78 2.65 17.14
N ILE A 193 -8.68 2.03 16.72
CA ILE A 193 -8.51 0.57 16.75
C ILE A 193 -8.50 0.06 18.20
N LEU A 194 -7.81 0.76 19.12
CA LEU A 194 -7.84 0.45 20.54
C LEU A 194 -9.26 0.57 21.12
N TYR A 195 -10.00 1.63 20.79
CA TYR A 195 -11.37 1.80 21.28
C TYR A 195 -12.32 0.76 20.69
N ASN A 196 -12.17 0.40 19.42
CA ASN A 196 -12.92 -0.71 18.83
C ASN A 196 -12.61 -2.02 19.54
N ALA A 197 -11.34 -2.30 19.85
CA ALA A 197 -10.99 -3.48 20.65
C ALA A 197 -11.60 -3.42 22.05
N ASN A 198 -11.57 -2.26 22.72
CA ASN A 198 -12.16 -2.08 24.06
C ASN A 198 -13.67 -2.25 24.06
N ASP A 199 -14.35 -1.75 23.04
CA ASP A 199 -15.79 -1.85 22.92
C ASP A 199 -16.21 -3.30 22.59
N ALA A 200 -15.38 -4.06 21.86
CA ALA A 200 -15.61 -5.47 21.52
C ALA A 200 -15.26 -6.48 22.63
N SER A 201 -14.06 -6.38 23.23
CA SER A 201 -13.52 -7.36 24.19
C SER A 201 -13.36 -6.84 25.62
N GLY A 202 -13.59 -5.55 25.83
CA GLY A 202 -13.42 -4.89 27.13
C GLY A 202 -12.03 -4.28 27.36
N ASN A 203 -11.97 -3.23 28.19
CA ASN A 203 -10.76 -2.42 28.39
C ASN A 203 -9.68 -3.07 29.29
N THR A 204 -9.98 -4.16 30.00
CA THR A 204 -9.10 -4.65 31.09
C THR A 204 -7.72 -5.10 30.62
N TRP A 205 -7.63 -5.74 29.44
CA TRP A 205 -6.39 -6.38 28.98
C TRP A 205 -5.84 -5.83 27.66
N ASN A 206 -6.64 -5.09 26.89
CA ASN A 206 -6.25 -4.60 25.57
C ASN A 206 -5.03 -3.67 25.60
N TRP A 207 -4.88 -2.87 26.66
CA TRP A 207 -3.72 -1.98 26.81
C TRP A 207 -2.37 -2.73 26.85
N LEU A 208 -2.34 -3.99 27.30
CA LEU A 208 -1.12 -4.81 27.29
C LEU A 208 -0.66 -5.18 25.88
N TYR A 209 -1.56 -5.18 24.90
CA TYR A 209 -1.23 -5.40 23.51
C TYR A 209 -0.85 -4.09 22.81
N PHE A 210 -1.70 -3.07 22.92
CA PHE A 210 -1.53 -1.82 22.17
C PHE A 210 -0.38 -0.94 22.69
N ILE A 211 -0.13 -0.87 24.00
CA ILE A 211 0.93 0.01 24.52
C ILE A 211 2.33 -0.46 24.09
N PRO A 212 2.71 -1.75 24.25
CA PRO A 212 4.00 -2.24 23.73
C PRO A 212 4.11 -2.10 22.21
N LEU A 213 3.02 -2.34 21.47
CA LEU A 213 2.98 -2.17 20.02
C LEU A 213 3.35 -0.73 19.61
N ILE A 214 2.75 0.27 20.25
CA ILE A 214 3.03 1.69 19.95
C ILE A 214 4.43 2.08 20.38
N ILE A 215 4.90 1.67 21.56
CA ILE A 215 6.27 1.96 22.02
C ILE A 215 7.29 1.39 21.04
N ILE A 216 7.16 0.11 20.69
CA ILE A 216 8.08 -0.56 19.76
C ILE A 216 7.98 0.08 18.37
N GLY A 217 6.77 0.31 17.86
CA GLY A 217 6.54 0.95 16.57
C GLY A 217 7.16 2.35 16.48
N SER A 218 6.94 3.17 17.51
CA SER A 218 7.51 4.52 17.62
C SER A 218 9.04 4.53 17.59
N PHE A 219 9.66 3.60 18.31
CA PHE A 219 11.11 3.46 18.35
C PHE A 219 11.66 3.11 16.96
N PHE A 220 10.99 2.20 16.25
CA PHE A 220 11.37 1.87 14.86
C PHE A 220 11.21 3.04 13.91
N MET A 221 10.11 3.80 14.00
CA MET A 221 9.89 4.98 13.16
C MET A 221 10.98 6.04 13.39
N LEU A 222 11.35 6.29 14.64
CA LEU A 222 12.45 7.20 14.98
C LEU A 222 13.79 6.70 14.43
N ASN A 223 14.09 5.42 14.58
CA ASN A 223 15.32 4.82 14.06
C ASN A 223 15.38 4.85 12.53
N LEU A 224 14.23 4.74 11.85
CA LEU A 224 14.16 4.88 10.40
C LEU A 224 14.48 6.32 9.97
N VAL A 225 13.92 7.33 10.65
CA VAL A 225 14.23 8.74 10.37
C VAL A 225 15.71 9.05 10.62
N LEU A 226 16.25 8.61 11.76
CA LEU A 226 17.67 8.79 12.09
C LEU A 226 18.57 8.03 11.10
N GLY A 227 18.17 6.83 10.69
CA GLY A 227 18.85 6.04 9.68
C GLY A 227 18.96 6.78 8.35
N VAL A 228 17.89 7.42 7.89
CA VAL A 228 17.90 8.27 6.67
C VAL A 228 18.80 9.49 6.84
N LEU A 229 18.76 10.16 7.99
CA LEU A 229 19.53 11.40 8.24
C LEU A 229 21.03 11.16 8.44
N SER A 230 21.41 9.95 8.86
CA SER A 230 22.81 9.60 9.16
C SER A 230 23.60 9.06 7.97
N GLY A 231 22.94 8.73 6.85
CA GLY A 231 23.55 8.18 5.63
C GLY A 231 23.58 9.16 4.46
#